data_AF-A0A9D3ACL0-F1
#
_entry.id   AF-A0A9D3ACL0-F1
#
_cell.length_a   1.000
_cell.length_b   1.000
_cell.length_c   1.000
_cell.angle_alpha   90.00
_cell.angle_beta   90.00
_cell.angle_gamma   90.00
#
_symmetry.space_group_name_H-M   'P 1'
#
loop_
_entity.id
_entity.type
_entity.pdbx_description
1 polymer ?
#
loop_
_entity_poly.entity_id
_entity_poly.type
_entity_poly.pdbx_seq_one_letter_code
_entity_poly.pdbx_strand_id
1 'polypeptide(L)'
;MCASDFWARDNVPFERLPTLQELLICCDEKLLVRAIMEGHLQAEAAAAVPKRRKAMKRRLARALAAMRALPVERSSRSSVLLPRERFALHADSGLIERRVVASLALLDDAEEARRAIAPPAERAARASGRAHCAFAEERRYALVPWEESLAYRVWLGGPWFLRERYEALASAFWEMTFFGFEHDRVLARQSRRKAELELDADASDGERGGDGGGAGDGEGAGAGAFVPVGATVRADRAVRARAFGLELPDRFDEERREALARRVSVLNDAAAGEFWERFLALASRGRAA
;
A
#
# COMPACT_ATOMS: atom_id res chain seq x y z
N MET A 1 17.01 9.88 -26.02
CA MET A 1 16.18 8.65 -26.03
C MET A 1 14.72 9.09 -26.09
N CYS A 2 13.94 8.64 -27.06
CA CYS A 2 12.53 9.02 -27.16
C CYS A 2 11.70 8.30 -26.09
N ALA A 3 10.74 9.01 -25.51
CA ALA A 3 9.86 8.51 -24.45
C ALA A 3 9.03 7.27 -24.85
N SER A 4 8.95 6.93 -26.14
CA SER A 4 8.22 5.77 -26.68
C SER A 4 8.78 4.40 -26.26
N ASP A 5 10.06 4.32 -25.91
CA ASP A 5 10.75 3.02 -25.83
C ASP A 5 10.57 2.29 -24.49
N PHE A 6 10.14 2.99 -23.43
CA PHE A 6 10.09 2.44 -22.06
C PHE A 6 8.75 1.81 -21.70
N TRP A 7 7.65 2.24 -22.33
CA TRP A 7 6.31 1.91 -21.84
C TRP A 7 5.82 0.54 -22.26
N ALA A 8 6.17 0.08 -23.47
CA ALA A 8 5.51 -1.06 -24.12
C ALA A 8 6.39 -2.29 -24.30
N ARG A 9 7.51 -2.40 -23.56
CA ARG A 9 8.44 -3.50 -23.75
C ARG A 9 8.20 -4.62 -22.74
N ASP A 10 7.73 -5.74 -23.26
CA ASP A 10 7.55 -6.95 -22.46
C ASP A 10 8.87 -7.70 -22.23
N ASN A 11 9.89 -7.48 -23.06
CA ASN A 11 11.13 -8.26 -23.07
C ASN A 11 12.38 -7.42 -22.76
N VAL A 12 12.33 -6.65 -21.66
CA VAL A 12 13.50 -5.88 -21.19
C VAL A 12 14.18 -6.66 -20.06
N PRO A 13 15.51 -6.89 -20.11
CA PRO A 13 16.23 -7.46 -18.99
C PRO A 13 16.18 -6.50 -17.81
N PHE A 14 16.26 -7.03 -16.59
CA PHE A 14 16.07 -6.27 -15.36
C PHE A 14 16.99 -5.04 -15.30
N GLU A 15 18.26 -5.20 -15.69
CA GLU A 15 19.31 -4.18 -15.66
C GLU A 15 19.07 -3.02 -16.63
N ARG A 16 18.15 -3.20 -17.59
CA ARG A 16 17.76 -2.18 -18.58
C ARG A 16 16.39 -1.56 -18.30
N LEU A 17 15.71 -1.99 -17.24
CA LEU A 17 14.46 -1.34 -16.82
C LEU A 17 14.74 0.10 -16.38
N PRO A 18 13.90 1.07 -16.78
CA PRO A 18 14.06 2.45 -16.34
C PRO A 18 13.83 2.56 -14.84
N THR A 19 14.43 3.55 -14.21
CA THR A 19 14.09 3.95 -12.84
C THR A 19 12.74 4.68 -12.82
N LEU A 20 12.14 4.77 -11.64
CA LEU A 20 10.94 5.58 -11.45
C LEU A 20 11.20 7.04 -11.81
N GLN A 21 12.38 7.56 -11.49
CA GLN A 21 12.76 8.92 -11.89
C GLN A 21 12.80 9.09 -13.41
N GLU A 22 13.44 8.18 -14.14
CA GLU A 22 13.54 8.23 -15.60
C GLU A 22 12.15 8.24 -16.24
N LEU A 23 11.22 7.42 -15.72
CA LEU A 23 9.83 7.44 -16.18
C LEU A 23 9.12 8.76 -15.86
N LEU A 24 9.31 9.32 -14.66
CA LEU A 24 8.72 10.61 -14.31
C LEU A 24 9.30 11.77 -15.15
N ILE A 25 10.57 11.71 -15.53
CA ILE A 25 11.20 12.67 -16.46
C ILE A 25 10.56 12.55 -17.85
N CYS A 26 10.33 11.33 -18.34
CA CYS A 26 9.85 11.10 -19.70
C CYS A 26 8.32 11.14 -19.86
N CYS A 27 7.52 11.03 -18.79
CA CYS A 27 6.07 10.98 -18.91
C CYS A 27 5.44 12.32 -19.31
N ASP A 28 4.35 12.28 -20.07
CA ASP A 28 3.45 13.43 -20.23
C ASP A 28 2.87 13.85 -18.87
N GLU A 29 3.25 15.04 -18.43
CA GLU A 29 2.82 15.62 -17.14
C GLU A 29 1.30 15.83 -17.07
N LYS A 30 0.65 16.22 -18.17
CA LYS A 30 -0.80 16.45 -18.17
C LYS A 30 -1.55 15.14 -17.98
N LEU A 31 -1.09 14.06 -18.60
CA LEU A 31 -1.67 12.72 -18.43
C LEU A 31 -1.45 12.20 -17.01
N LEU A 32 -0.24 12.35 -16.45
CA LEU A 32 0.04 11.94 -15.07
C LEU A 32 -0.80 12.72 -14.06
N VAL A 33 -0.83 14.05 -14.16
CA VAL A 33 -1.65 14.89 -13.28
C VAL A 33 -3.14 14.54 -13.42
N ARG A 34 -3.61 14.25 -14.64
CA ARG A 34 -4.99 13.81 -14.86
C ARG A 34 -5.26 12.47 -14.16
N ALA A 35 -4.40 11.47 -14.32
CA ALA A 35 -4.54 10.17 -13.68
C ALA A 35 -4.55 10.28 -12.15
N ILE A 36 -3.71 11.13 -11.55
CA ILE A 36 -3.72 11.38 -10.10
C ILE A 36 -5.03 12.04 -9.66
N MET A 37 -5.48 13.07 -10.40
CA MET A 37 -6.71 13.80 -10.08
C MET A 37 -7.95 12.91 -10.16
N GLU A 38 -8.00 12.00 -11.14
CA GLU A 38 -9.10 11.05 -11.34
C GLU A 38 -9.03 9.86 -10.38
N GLY A 39 -7.84 9.31 -10.07
CA GLY A 39 -7.71 8.09 -9.27
C GLY A 39 -7.64 8.30 -7.76
N HIS A 40 -7.15 9.46 -7.31
CA HIS A 40 -6.87 9.67 -5.89
C HIS A 40 -7.49 10.93 -5.29
N LEU A 41 -7.87 11.90 -6.12
CA LEU A 41 -8.46 13.16 -5.69
C LEU A 41 -9.88 13.36 -6.23
N GLN A 42 -10.53 12.33 -6.78
CA GLN A 42 -11.79 12.50 -7.53
C GLN A 42 -12.85 13.25 -6.74
N ALA A 43 -13.16 12.79 -5.52
CA ALA A 43 -14.16 13.41 -4.66
C ALA A 43 -13.78 14.85 -4.28
N GLU A 44 -12.53 15.07 -3.84
CA GLU A 44 -12.03 16.39 -3.46
C GLU A 44 -12.00 17.37 -4.64
N ALA A 45 -11.59 16.90 -5.81
CA ALA A 45 -11.51 17.69 -7.03
C ALA A 45 -12.88 18.05 -7.59
N ALA A 46 -13.85 17.11 -7.49
CA ALA A 46 -15.24 17.33 -7.88
C ALA A 46 -15.88 18.40 -7.00
N ALA A 47 -15.69 18.34 -5.68
CA ALA A 47 -16.21 19.32 -4.73
C ALA A 47 -15.45 20.66 -4.73
N ALA A 48 -14.22 20.70 -5.26
CA ALA A 48 -13.38 21.89 -5.26
C ALA A 48 -13.81 22.93 -6.32
N VAL A 49 -13.88 24.20 -5.89
CA VAL A 49 -13.98 25.36 -6.80
C VAL A 49 -12.81 25.42 -7.78
N PRO A 50 -12.97 26.03 -8.98
CA PRO A 50 -11.93 26.04 -10.02
C PRO A 50 -10.56 26.53 -9.55
N LYS A 51 -10.51 27.55 -8.68
CA LYS A 51 -9.27 28.07 -8.10
C LYS A 51 -8.54 27.01 -7.27
N ARG A 52 -9.26 26.25 -6.42
CA ARG A 52 -8.69 25.18 -5.59
C ARG A 52 -8.22 24.00 -6.45
N ARG A 53 -8.99 23.63 -7.47
CA ARG A 53 -8.60 22.60 -8.45
C ARG A 53 -7.31 22.98 -9.19
N LYS A 54 -7.16 24.26 -9.58
CA LYS A 54 -5.92 24.77 -10.19
C LYS A 54 -4.75 24.71 -9.20
N ALA A 55 -4.97 25.02 -7.93
CA ALA A 55 -3.95 24.92 -6.89
C ALA A 55 -3.48 23.47 -6.65
N MET A 56 -4.42 22.49 -6.63
CA MET A 56 -4.08 21.06 -6.56
C MET A 56 -3.18 20.64 -7.72
N LYS A 57 -3.55 20.97 -8.96
CA LYS A 57 -2.72 20.69 -10.15
C LYS A 57 -1.33 21.32 -10.05
N ARG A 58 -1.23 22.58 -9.60
CA ARG A 58 0.06 23.25 -9.37
C ARG A 58 0.90 22.57 -8.28
N ARG A 59 0.28 22.05 -7.22
CA ARG A 59 0.98 21.28 -6.18
C ARG A 59 1.57 20.00 -6.76
N LEU A 60 0.79 19.25 -7.53
CA LEU A 60 1.26 18.03 -8.21
C LEU A 60 2.41 18.32 -9.17
N ALA A 61 2.28 19.35 -10.01
CA ALA A 61 3.34 19.75 -10.94
C ALA A 61 4.64 20.17 -10.22
N ARG A 62 4.55 20.88 -9.09
CA ARG A 62 5.72 21.24 -8.27
C ARG A 62 6.41 20.02 -7.66
N ALA A 63 5.64 19.09 -7.10
CA ALA A 63 6.20 17.86 -6.55
C ALA A 63 6.85 17.00 -7.64
N LEU A 64 6.24 16.90 -8.83
CA LEU A 64 6.83 16.22 -9.98
C LEU A 64 8.14 16.89 -10.42
N ALA A 65 8.19 18.22 -10.50
CA ALA A 65 9.41 18.95 -10.83
C ALA A 65 10.52 18.71 -9.79
N ALA A 66 10.18 18.65 -8.50
CA ALA A 66 11.15 18.34 -7.44
C ALA A 66 11.71 16.92 -7.58
N MET A 67 10.86 15.91 -7.79
CA MET A 67 11.28 14.53 -8.01
C MET A 67 12.16 14.37 -9.26
N ARG A 68 11.85 15.10 -10.34
CA ARG A 68 12.66 15.11 -11.57
C ARG A 68 14.05 15.72 -11.38
N ALA A 69 14.20 16.66 -10.47
CA ALA A 69 15.45 17.38 -10.22
C ALA A 69 16.33 16.72 -9.15
N LEU A 70 15.81 15.73 -8.42
CA LEU A 70 16.52 15.09 -7.31
C LEU A 70 17.73 14.28 -7.81
N PRO A 71 18.91 14.36 -7.18
CA PRO A 71 20.01 13.46 -7.52
C PRO A 71 19.69 12.05 -7.00
N VAL A 72 19.50 11.09 -7.91
CA VAL A 72 19.24 9.69 -7.55
C VAL A 72 20.56 8.91 -7.58
N GLU A 73 21.00 8.45 -6.41
CA GLU A 73 22.24 7.70 -6.26
C GLU A 73 22.05 6.22 -6.62
N ARG A 74 22.36 5.90 -7.88
CA ARG A 74 22.43 4.55 -8.48
C ARG A 74 21.10 3.79 -8.49
N SER A 75 20.74 3.26 -9.66
CA SER A 75 19.58 2.40 -9.83
C SER A 75 19.64 1.20 -8.89
N SER A 76 18.51 0.85 -8.28
CA SER A 76 18.38 -0.39 -7.53
C SER A 76 18.71 -1.60 -8.42
N ARG A 77 19.40 -2.59 -7.84
CA ARG A 77 19.78 -3.84 -8.51
C ARG A 77 18.84 -5.00 -8.22
N SER A 78 17.91 -4.85 -7.28
CA SER A 78 17.04 -5.94 -6.86
C SER A 78 15.58 -5.52 -6.68
N SER A 79 15.25 -4.22 -6.71
CA SER A 79 13.87 -3.75 -6.51
C SER A 79 13.21 -3.33 -7.82
N VAL A 80 11.94 -3.72 -7.96
CA VAL A 80 11.11 -3.38 -9.12
C VAL A 80 9.68 -3.04 -8.71
N LEU A 81 9.16 -1.96 -9.29
CA LEU A 81 7.76 -1.59 -9.27
C LEU A 81 7.05 -2.16 -10.50
N LEU A 82 5.94 -2.87 -10.27
CA LEU A 82 5.08 -3.39 -11.33
C LEU A 82 3.63 -2.96 -11.09
N PRO A 83 2.83 -2.79 -12.15
CA PRO A 83 1.39 -2.60 -12.01
C PRO A 83 0.73 -3.85 -11.40
N ARG A 84 -0.19 -3.65 -10.46
CA ARG A 84 -1.03 -4.66 -9.83
C ARG A 84 -2.48 -4.18 -9.82
N GLU A 85 -3.43 -5.05 -10.13
CA GLU A 85 -4.84 -4.74 -9.91
C GLU A 85 -5.20 -4.81 -8.43
N ARG A 86 -6.06 -3.89 -7.99
CA ARG A 86 -6.70 -3.92 -6.68
C ARG A 86 -8.17 -3.60 -6.82
N PHE A 87 -8.98 -4.28 -6.02
CA PHE A 87 -10.42 -4.12 -5.97
C PHE A 87 -10.81 -3.59 -4.60
N ALA A 88 -11.59 -2.51 -4.59
CA ALA A 88 -12.10 -1.87 -3.37
C ALA A 88 -13.63 -1.86 -3.38
N LEU A 89 -14.23 -2.20 -2.23
CA LEU A 89 -15.68 -2.09 -2.04
C LEU A 89 -16.02 -0.69 -1.50
N HIS A 90 -16.85 0.06 -2.20
CA HIS A 90 -17.39 1.31 -1.68
C HIS A 90 -18.51 1.01 -0.68
N ALA A 91 -18.30 1.39 0.58
CA ALA A 91 -19.23 1.10 1.67
C ALA A 91 -20.64 1.65 1.43
N ASP A 92 -20.74 2.81 0.78
CA ASP A 92 -22.01 3.53 0.61
C ASP A 92 -22.78 3.11 -0.64
N SER A 93 -22.09 2.81 -1.74
CA SER A 93 -22.72 2.47 -3.02
C SER A 93 -22.80 0.97 -3.31
N GLY A 94 -22.04 0.15 -2.57
CA GLY A 94 -21.91 -1.28 -2.84
C GLY A 94 -21.19 -1.59 -4.15
N LEU A 95 -20.63 -0.58 -4.83
CA LEU A 95 -19.85 -0.75 -6.06
C LEU A 95 -18.47 -1.30 -5.75
N ILE A 96 -17.99 -2.18 -6.63
CA ILE A 96 -16.60 -2.65 -6.61
C ILE A 96 -15.82 -1.81 -7.62
N GLU A 97 -14.84 -1.08 -7.13
CA GLU A 97 -13.91 -0.30 -7.94
C GLU A 97 -12.66 -1.12 -8.23
N ARG A 98 -12.29 -1.19 -9.51
CA ARG A 98 -11.00 -1.72 -9.95
C ARG A 98 -9.99 -0.58 -10.07
N ARG A 99 -8.80 -0.77 -9.53
CA ARG A 99 -7.66 0.16 -9.63
C ARG A 99 -6.41 -0.57 -10.08
N VAL A 100 -5.56 0.13 -10.83
CA VAL A 100 -4.19 -0.31 -11.12
C VAL A 100 -3.23 0.50 -10.27
N VAL A 101 -2.47 -0.18 -9.41
CA VAL A 101 -1.52 0.43 -8.48
C VAL A 101 -0.10 -0.03 -8.76
N ALA A 102 0.90 0.77 -8.40
CA ALA A 102 2.29 0.31 -8.41
C ALA A 102 2.57 -0.50 -7.14
N SER A 103 3.08 -1.71 -7.30
CA SER A 103 3.47 -2.60 -6.20
C SER A 103 4.94 -2.96 -6.32
N LEU A 104 5.65 -2.89 -5.19
CA LEU A 104 7.08 -3.17 -5.09
C LEU A 104 7.32 -4.66 -4.84
N ALA A 105 8.21 -5.26 -5.62
CA ALA A 105 8.77 -6.58 -5.39
C ALA A 105 10.30 -6.52 -5.42
N LEU A 106 10.95 -7.39 -4.65
CA LEU A 106 12.40 -7.60 -4.71
C LEU A 106 12.71 -8.92 -5.41
N LEU A 107 13.81 -9.00 -6.17
CA LEU A 107 14.25 -10.24 -6.82
C LEU A 107 14.42 -11.41 -5.83
N ASP A 108 14.72 -11.13 -4.57
CA ASP A 108 14.82 -12.13 -3.50
C ASP A 108 13.46 -12.73 -3.09
N ASP A 109 12.35 -12.09 -3.47
CA ASP A 109 10.98 -12.55 -3.21
C ASP A 109 10.59 -13.74 -4.11
N ALA A 110 11.45 -14.21 -5.02
CA ALA A 110 11.12 -15.25 -6.01
C ALA A 110 10.61 -16.55 -5.38
N GLU A 111 11.22 -17.04 -4.29
CA GLU A 111 10.72 -18.26 -3.63
C GLU A 111 9.37 -18.03 -2.95
N GLU A 112 9.16 -16.86 -2.37
CA GLU A 112 7.88 -16.51 -1.74
C GLU A 112 6.77 -16.32 -2.78
N ALA A 113 7.09 -15.66 -3.90
CA ALA A 113 6.19 -15.52 -5.05
C ALA A 113 5.75 -16.89 -5.59
N ARG A 114 6.68 -17.86 -5.73
CA ARG A 114 6.33 -19.23 -6.16
C ARG A 114 5.40 -19.93 -5.16
N ARG A 115 5.58 -19.71 -3.86
CA ARG A 115 4.68 -20.24 -2.82
C ARG A 115 3.31 -19.56 -2.88
N ALA A 116 3.25 -18.26 -3.16
CA ALA A 116 2.01 -17.51 -3.24
C ALA A 116 1.10 -17.99 -4.37
N ILE A 117 1.67 -18.35 -5.53
CA ILE A 117 0.91 -18.85 -6.70
C ILE A 117 0.71 -20.37 -6.71
N ALA A 118 1.28 -21.10 -5.75
CA ALA A 118 1.14 -22.54 -5.69
C ALA A 118 -0.34 -22.97 -5.49
N PRO A 119 -0.73 -24.17 -5.97
CA PRO A 119 -2.08 -24.68 -5.80
C PRO A 119 -2.53 -24.68 -4.32
N PRO A 120 -3.84 -24.49 -4.04
CA PRO A 120 -4.36 -24.43 -2.67
C PRO A 120 -3.95 -25.62 -1.79
N ALA A 121 -3.89 -26.83 -2.36
CA ALA A 121 -3.47 -28.03 -1.64
C ALA A 121 -2.01 -27.96 -1.17
N GLU A 122 -1.11 -27.44 -2.00
CA GLU A 122 0.30 -27.25 -1.65
C GLU A 122 0.50 -26.10 -0.66
N ARG A 123 -0.29 -25.03 -0.78
CA ARG A 123 -0.30 -23.92 0.19
C ARG A 123 -0.78 -24.39 1.56
N ALA A 124 -1.86 -25.16 1.63
CA ALA A 124 -2.41 -25.71 2.87
C ALA A 124 -1.45 -26.72 3.53
N ALA A 125 -0.81 -27.59 2.75
CA ALA A 125 0.18 -28.55 3.25
C ALA A 125 1.42 -27.87 3.84
N ARG A 126 1.78 -26.66 3.35
CA ARG A 126 2.92 -25.86 3.83
C ARG A 126 2.55 -24.81 4.89
N ALA A 127 1.26 -24.54 5.09
CA ALA A 127 0.74 -23.57 6.08
C ALA A 127 0.75 -24.11 7.52
N SER A 128 1.07 -25.38 7.72
CA SER A 128 1.12 -26.08 9.02
C SER A 128 2.27 -25.64 9.96
N GLY A 129 2.96 -24.53 9.67
CA GLY A 129 4.06 -24.03 10.52
C GLY A 129 4.39 -22.54 10.42
N ARG A 130 3.65 -21.74 9.64
CA ARG A 130 3.83 -20.28 9.58
C ARG A 130 2.49 -19.64 9.23
N ALA A 131 2.15 -18.56 9.95
CA ALA A 131 1.03 -17.69 9.64
C ALA A 131 1.03 -17.38 8.13
N HIS A 132 -0.17 -17.41 7.51
CA HIS A 132 -0.39 -16.97 6.13
C HIS A 132 0.48 -15.75 5.83
N CYS A 133 1.21 -15.76 4.71
CA CYS A 133 2.12 -14.71 4.31
C CYS A 133 1.38 -13.36 4.20
N ALA A 134 1.33 -12.62 5.31
CA ALA A 134 0.81 -11.26 5.39
C ALA A 134 1.79 -10.22 4.79
N PHE A 135 2.78 -10.64 4.01
CA PHE A 135 4.01 -9.86 3.79
C PHE A 135 4.23 -9.35 2.35
N ALA A 136 3.25 -9.59 1.47
CA ALA A 136 3.17 -8.97 0.14
C ALA A 136 2.26 -7.73 0.10
N GLU A 137 1.44 -7.53 1.13
CA GLU A 137 0.59 -6.36 1.23
C GLU A 137 1.44 -5.17 1.68
N GLU A 138 1.76 -4.32 0.70
CA GLU A 138 2.25 -2.96 0.90
C GLU A 138 3.64 -2.85 1.51
N ARG A 139 4.67 -3.24 0.75
CA ARG A 139 5.97 -2.61 0.96
C ARG A 139 5.81 -1.12 0.64
N ARG A 140 5.61 -0.32 1.69
CA ARG A 140 5.37 1.11 1.58
C ARG A 140 6.69 1.82 1.26
N TYR A 141 7.06 1.82 -0.01
CA TYR A 141 8.12 2.69 -0.53
C TYR A 141 7.79 4.17 -0.34
N ALA A 142 6.52 4.50 -0.06
CA ALA A 142 6.10 5.79 0.49
C ALA A 142 6.86 6.23 1.76
N LEU A 143 7.38 5.28 2.55
CA LEU A 143 8.09 5.57 3.81
C LEU A 143 9.60 5.74 3.62
N VAL A 144 10.08 5.56 2.40
CA VAL A 144 11.49 5.64 2.01
C VAL A 144 11.76 7.01 1.38
N PRO A 145 12.95 7.62 1.58
CA PRO A 145 13.30 8.90 0.94
C PRO A 145 13.13 8.83 -0.58
N TRP A 146 12.80 9.97 -1.20
CA TRP A 146 12.60 10.02 -2.64
C TRP A 146 13.86 9.61 -3.40
N GLU A 147 15.05 9.91 -2.89
CA GLU A 147 16.35 9.55 -3.47
C GLU A 147 16.46 8.05 -3.71
N GLU A 148 15.94 7.24 -2.77
CA GLU A 148 15.95 5.78 -2.88
C GLU A 148 14.74 5.26 -3.65
N SER A 149 13.52 5.74 -3.37
CA SER A 149 12.30 5.29 -4.05
C SER A 149 12.30 5.60 -5.54
N LEU A 150 12.87 6.73 -5.94
CA LEU A 150 13.04 7.12 -7.34
C LEU A 150 14.09 6.27 -8.06
N ALA A 151 14.99 5.59 -7.33
CA ALA A 151 15.99 4.66 -7.86
C ALA A 151 15.42 3.27 -8.18
N TYR A 152 14.20 2.96 -7.71
CA TYR A 152 13.57 1.69 -7.98
C TYR A 152 13.30 1.53 -9.47
N ARG A 153 13.59 0.33 -9.99
CA ARG A 153 13.31 0.03 -11.39
C ARG A 153 11.82 -0.14 -11.57
N VAL A 154 11.33 0.15 -12.76
CA VAL A 154 9.90 0.05 -13.06
C VAL A 154 9.72 -0.78 -14.31
N TRP A 155 8.82 -1.75 -14.23
CA TRP A 155 8.40 -2.54 -15.37
C TRP A 155 6.90 -2.37 -15.58
N LEU A 156 6.54 -1.61 -16.63
CA LEU A 156 5.15 -1.35 -17.05
C LEU A 156 4.65 -2.29 -18.16
N GLY A 157 5.42 -3.35 -18.46
CA GLY A 157 5.05 -4.37 -19.44
C GLY A 157 3.89 -5.24 -18.98
N GLY A 158 3.36 -6.04 -19.91
CA GLY A 158 2.15 -6.82 -19.74
C GLY A 158 0.91 -6.18 -20.39
N PRO A 159 -0.30 -6.63 -20.02
CA PRO A 159 -1.54 -6.33 -20.74
C PRO A 159 -2.07 -4.89 -20.54
N TRP A 160 -1.28 -4.00 -19.94
CA TRP A 160 -1.71 -2.66 -19.54
C TRP A 160 -1.83 -1.72 -20.73
N PHE A 161 -2.98 -1.06 -20.86
CA PHE A 161 -3.11 0.05 -21.80
C PHE A 161 -2.49 1.34 -21.24
N LEU A 162 -2.35 2.35 -22.10
CA LEU A 162 -1.65 3.60 -21.76
C LEU A 162 -2.14 4.21 -20.44
N ARG A 163 -3.46 4.34 -20.25
CA ARG A 163 -4.02 4.94 -19.03
C ARG A 163 -3.74 4.10 -17.78
N GLU A 164 -3.76 2.77 -17.84
CA GLU A 164 -3.39 1.92 -16.69
C GLU A 164 -1.91 2.05 -16.32
N ARG A 165 -1.04 2.23 -17.31
CA ARG A 165 0.38 2.52 -17.05
C ARG A 165 0.54 3.86 -16.34
N TYR A 166 -0.26 4.86 -16.71
CA TYR A 166 -0.33 6.14 -16.01
C TYR A 166 -1.00 6.03 -14.63
N GLU A 167 -1.97 5.14 -14.43
CA GLU A 167 -2.57 4.85 -13.12
C GLU A 167 -1.55 4.21 -12.18
N ALA A 168 -0.73 3.26 -12.67
CA ALA A 168 0.35 2.68 -11.87
C ALA A 168 1.37 3.75 -11.45
N LEU A 169 1.83 4.60 -12.38
CA LEU A 169 2.73 5.71 -12.05
C LEU A 169 2.08 6.76 -11.15
N ALA A 170 0.80 7.06 -11.36
CA ALA A 170 0.04 7.95 -10.51
C ALA A 170 -0.04 7.39 -9.10
N SER A 171 -0.25 6.08 -8.93
CA SER A 171 -0.23 5.41 -7.63
C SER A 171 1.13 5.52 -6.97
N ALA A 172 2.23 5.26 -7.69
CA ALA A 172 3.58 5.40 -7.13
C ALA A 172 3.87 6.83 -6.69
N PHE A 173 3.60 7.80 -7.57
CA PHE A 173 3.74 9.22 -7.28
C PHE A 173 2.88 9.64 -6.08
N TRP A 174 1.62 9.19 -6.07
CA TRP A 174 0.67 9.51 -5.03
C TRP A 174 1.09 8.92 -3.69
N GLU A 175 1.49 7.65 -3.62
CA GLU A 175 1.97 7.02 -2.40
C GLU A 175 3.15 7.79 -1.78
N MET A 176 4.07 8.30 -2.62
CA MET A 176 5.20 9.14 -2.19
C MET A 176 4.81 10.58 -1.83
N THR A 177 3.59 11.06 -2.13
CA THR A 177 3.18 12.47 -1.97
C THR A 177 1.87 12.69 -1.19
N PHE A 178 1.08 11.64 -0.95
CA PHE A 178 -0.30 11.68 -0.44
C PHE A 178 -0.36 12.09 1.01
N PHE A 179 0.46 11.43 1.84
CA PHE A 179 0.78 12.00 3.12
C PHE A 179 1.77 13.10 2.83
N GLY A 180 1.31 14.35 2.68
CA GLY A 180 2.19 15.50 2.54
C GLY A 180 3.27 15.49 3.61
N PHE A 181 4.41 14.89 3.30
CA PHE A 181 5.56 14.80 4.16
C PHE A 181 6.65 15.57 3.45
N GLU A 182 6.72 16.82 3.87
CA GLU A 182 7.96 17.49 4.25
C GLU A 182 9.02 16.43 4.58
N HIS A 183 10.03 16.36 3.73
CA HIS A 183 11.33 15.73 3.94
C HIS A 183 11.76 15.69 5.43
N ASP A 184 11.46 16.75 6.17
CA ASP A 184 11.73 16.97 7.59
C ASP A 184 11.16 15.91 8.54
N ARG A 185 9.96 15.34 8.33
CA ARG A 185 9.45 14.33 9.28
C ARG A 185 9.91 12.91 8.96
N VAL A 186 10.33 12.64 7.72
CA VAL A 186 11.04 11.40 7.35
C VAL A 186 12.44 11.45 7.97
N LEU A 187 13.15 12.58 7.85
CA LEU A 187 14.40 12.84 8.57
C LEU A 187 14.23 12.74 10.09
N ALA A 188 13.17 13.31 10.66
CA ALA A 188 12.91 13.25 12.10
C ALA A 188 12.60 11.82 12.61
N ARG A 189 12.07 10.94 11.76
CA ARG A 189 11.86 9.52 12.10
C ARG A 189 13.13 8.70 11.89
N GLN A 190 13.93 9.01 10.87
CA GLN A 190 15.24 8.40 10.68
C GLN A 190 16.21 8.76 11.80
N SER A 191 16.21 10.02 12.26
CA SER A 191 17.01 10.43 13.42
C SER A 191 16.55 9.73 14.69
N ARG A 192 15.23 9.55 14.90
CA ARG A 192 14.69 8.77 16.02
C ARG A 192 15.10 7.30 15.94
N ARG A 193 14.98 6.66 14.78
CA ARG A 193 15.36 5.26 14.60
C ARG A 193 16.87 5.05 14.75
N LYS A 194 17.68 6.01 14.30
CA LYS A 194 19.13 6.01 14.51
C LYS A 194 19.47 6.18 15.99
N ALA A 195 18.78 7.09 16.69
CA ALA A 195 18.92 7.27 18.13
C ALA A 195 18.47 6.04 18.93
N GLU A 196 17.38 5.36 18.54
CA GLU A 196 16.95 4.09 19.14
C GLU A 196 18.01 2.99 18.97
N LEU A 197 18.64 2.89 17.78
CA LEU A 197 19.73 1.95 17.54
C LEU A 197 21.02 2.29 18.32
N GLU A 198 21.30 3.58 18.54
CA GLU A 198 22.42 4.02 19.39
C GLU A 198 22.13 3.75 20.87
N LEU A 199 20.88 3.91 21.32
CA LEU A 199 20.44 3.60 22.69
C LEU A 199 20.37 2.09 22.96
N ASP A 200 19.99 1.26 21.98
CA ASP A 200 20.04 -0.21 22.09
C ASP A 200 21.49 -0.74 22.10
N ALA A 201 22.43 -0.03 21.48
CA ALA A 201 23.86 -0.35 21.59
C ALA A 201 24.39 -0.06 23.01
N ASP A 202 23.94 1.04 23.63
CA ASP A 202 24.27 1.40 25.01
C ASP A 202 23.53 0.53 26.06
N ALA A 203 22.37 -0.04 25.72
CA ALA A 203 21.61 -0.92 26.60
C ALA A 203 22.25 -2.30 26.80
N SER A 204 23.17 -2.72 25.92
CA SER A 204 23.91 -3.97 26.10
C SER A 204 25.01 -3.91 27.17
N ASP A 205 25.29 -2.74 27.75
CA ASP A 205 26.32 -2.53 28.78
C ASP A 205 25.76 -2.25 30.19
N GLY A 206 24.44 -2.42 30.42
CA GLY A 206 23.78 -1.88 31.61
C GLY A 206 22.74 -2.76 32.30
N GLU A 207 22.97 -4.06 32.53
CA GLU A 207 22.15 -4.84 33.47
C GLU A 207 22.90 -5.17 34.77
N ARG A 208 22.58 -4.47 35.88
CA ARG A 208 22.30 -5.14 37.17
C ARG A 208 21.71 -4.25 38.28
N GLY A 209 20.59 -4.72 38.83
CA GLY A 209 20.06 -4.40 40.16
C GLY A 209 18.91 -3.40 40.14
N GLY A 210 17.78 -3.57 40.81
CA GLY A 210 17.30 -4.55 41.77
C GLY A 210 16.07 -3.94 42.48
N ASP A 211 15.04 -4.78 42.69
CA ASP A 211 13.90 -4.73 43.63
C ASP A 211 13.29 -3.41 44.16
N GLY A 212 11.96 -3.39 44.22
CA GLY A 212 11.18 -2.52 45.12
C GLY A 212 9.67 -2.54 44.86
N GLY A 213 8.93 -3.34 45.64
CA GLY A 213 7.48 -3.49 45.55
C GLY A 213 6.65 -2.35 46.15
N GLY A 214 5.33 -2.43 45.97
CA GLY A 214 4.34 -1.59 46.65
C GLY A 214 2.90 -1.96 46.27
N ALA A 215 2.22 -2.68 47.16
CA ALA A 215 0.81 -3.02 47.10
C ALA A 215 -0.10 -1.83 47.47
N GLY A 216 -1.35 -1.85 47.00
CA GLY A 216 -2.42 -0.93 47.40
C GLY A 216 -3.78 -1.41 46.90
N ASP A 217 -4.54 -2.03 47.81
CA ASP A 217 -5.89 -2.58 47.65
C ASP A 217 -7.02 -1.53 47.74
N GLY A 218 -8.22 -1.92 47.30
CA GLY A 218 -9.53 -1.46 47.83
C GLY A 218 -10.41 -0.70 46.84
N GLU A 219 -11.39 -1.36 46.18
CA GLU A 219 -12.84 -1.37 46.51
C GLU A 219 -13.55 -0.02 46.27
N GLY A 220 -14.70 0.13 45.62
CA GLY A 220 -15.77 -0.78 45.18
C GLY A 220 -17.08 0.05 45.05
N ALA A 221 -18.08 -0.50 44.34
CA ALA A 221 -19.46 -0.01 44.12
C ALA A 221 -19.66 1.10 43.07
N GLY A 222 -20.58 1.02 42.12
CA GLY A 222 -21.60 0.02 41.79
C GLY A 222 -22.65 0.67 40.86
N ALA A 223 -23.14 -0.09 39.86
CA ALA A 223 -24.47 0.08 39.25
C ALA A 223 -24.70 -1.12 38.32
N GLY A 224 -25.12 -2.24 38.90
CA GLY A 224 -25.59 -3.39 38.15
C GLY A 224 -26.91 -3.07 37.46
N ALA A 225 -26.85 -2.72 36.17
CA ALA A 225 -28.02 -2.79 35.31
C ALA A 225 -28.30 -4.26 35.03
N PHE A 226 -29.43 -4.74 35.53
CA PHE A 226 -29.96 -6.07 35.26
C PHE A 226 -30.12 -6.29 33.75
N VAL A 227 -29.22 -7.07 33.14
CA VAL A 227 -29.36 -7.52 31.75
C VAL A 227 -30.16 -8.82 31.79
N PRO A 228 -31.29 -8.94 31.09
CA PRO A 228 -32.04 -10.18 31.05
C PRO A 228 -31.16 -11.26 30.41
N VAL A 229 -30.95 -12.35 31.16
CA VAL A 229 -30.29 -13.56 30.67
C VAL A 229 -31.15 -14.12 29.53
N GLY A 230 -30.75 -13.85 28.30
CA GLY A 230 -31.50 -14.18 27.09
C GLY A 230 -31.33 -13.17 25.94
N ALA A 231 -30.82 -11.96 26.22
CA ALA A 231 -30.49 -11.00 25.17
C ALA A 231 -29.20 -11.44 24.46
N THR A 232 -29.31 -11.82 23.18
CA THR A 232 -28.13 -12.08 22.34
C THR A 232 -27.21 -10.85 22.33
N VAL A 233 -25.89 -11.04 22.12
CA VAL A 233 -24.91 -9.95 21.97
C VAL A 233 -25.39 -8.85 21.00
N ARG A 234 -26.20 -9.23 20.01
CA ARG A 234 -26.85 -8.33 19.04
C ARG A 234 -27.90 -7.41 19.67
N ALA A 235 -28.73 -7.93 20.59
CA ALA A 235 -29.73 -7.12 21.30
C ALA A 235 -29.07 -6.09 22.22
N ASP A 236 -27.99 -6.47 22.89
CA ASP A 236 -27.19 -5.58 23.72
C ASP A 236 -26.47 -4.49 22.89
N ARG A 237 -25.94 -4.85 21.70
CA ARG A 237 -25.44 -3.86 20.72
C ARG A 237 -26.53 -2.92 20.20
N ALA A 238 -27.75 -3.41 19.98
CA ALA A 238 -28.88 -2.60 19.53
C ALA A 238 -29.26 -1.53 20.56
N VAL A 239 -29.33 -1.91 21.84
CA VAL A 239 -29.63 -1.00 22.94
C VAL A 239 -28.55 0.07 23.06
N ARG A 240 -27.26 -0.31 23.00
CA ARG A 240 -26.14 0.64 23.00
C ARG A 240 -26.15 1.57 21.80
N ALA A 241 -26.35 1.06 20.58
CA ALA A 241 -26.39 1.88 19.37
C ALA A 241 -27.50 2.94 19.44
N ARG A 242 -28.71 2.55 19.86
CA ARG A 242 -29.84 3.47 20.05
C ARG A 242 -29.57 4.54 21.11
N ALA A 243 -28.86 4.20 22.19
CA ALA A 243 -28.46 5.17 23.21
C ALA A 243 -27.54 6.29 22.66
N PHE A 244 -26.82 6.02 21.57
CA PHE A 244 -26.00 7.01 20.85
C PHE A 244 -26.73 7.63 19.64
N GLY A 245 -28.02 7.36 19.44
CA GLY A 245 -28.77 7.82 18.26
C GLY A 245 -28.36 7.16 16.95
N LEU A 246 -27.71 5.98 17.02
CA LEU A 246 -27.26 5.23 15.85
C LEU A 246 -28.28 4.15 15.47
N GLU A 247 -28.54 4.03 14.18
CA GLU A 247 -29.31 2.92 13.62
C GLU A 247 -28.42 1.71 13.40
N LEU A 248 -28.93 0.52 13.72
CA LEU A 248 -28.25 -0.72 13.36
C LEU A 248 -28.44 -0.96 11.87
N PRO A 249 -27.37 -1.36 11.13
CA PRO A 249 -27.53 -1.86 9.77
C PRO A 249 -28.54 -3.00 9.70
N ASP A 250 -29.39 -2.99 8.67
CA ASP A 250 -30.29 -4.09 8.42
C ASP A 250 -29.50 -5.39 8.15
N ARG A 251 -30.08 -6.52 8.55
CA ARG A 251 -29.43 -7.83 8.38
C ARG A 251 -29.18 -8.15 6.91
N PHE A 252 -30.09 -7.78 6.01
CA PHE A 252 -29.86 -7.96 4.57
C PHE A 252 -28.68 -7.10 4.08
N ASP A 253 -28.50 -5.90 4.63
CA ASP A 253 -27.36 -5.05 4.31
C ASP A 253 -26.03 -5.62 4.84
N GLU A 254 -26.03 -6.20 6.05
CA GLU A 254 -24.89 -6.91 6.62
C GLU A 254 -24.49 -8.10 5.73
N GLU A 255 -25.45 -9.00 5.43
CA GLU A 255 -25.20 -10.19 4.61
C GLU A 255 -24.74 -9.81 3.18
N ARG A 256 -25.33 -8.77 2.59
CA ARG A 256 -24.90 -8.24 1.28
C ARG A 256 -23.48 -7.71 1.33
N ARG A 257 -23.11 -6.90 2.34
CA ARG A 257 -21.76 -6.34 2.47
C ARG A 257 -20.72 -7.44 2.66
N GLU A 258 -21.01 -8.43 3.50
CA GLU A 258 -20.13 -9.58 3.69
C GLU A 258 -19.94 -10.40 2.40
N ALA A 259 -21.03 -10.63 1.65
CA ALA A 259 -20.95 -11.34 0.37
C ALA A 259 -20.09 -10.57 -0.66
N LEU A 260 -20.23 -9.24 -0.73
CA LEU A 260 -19.41 -8.40 -1.60
C LEU A 260 -17.95 -8.36 -1.13
N ALA A 261 -17.69 -8.27 0.17
CA ALA A 261 -16.33 -8.31 0.71
C ALA A 261 -15.62 -9.63 0.38
N ARG A 262 -16.32 -10.78 0.48
CA ARG A 262 -15.78 -12.08 0.04
C ARG A 262 -15.45 -12.10 -1.44
N ARG A 263 -16.29 -11.53 -2.30
CA ARG A 263 -16.02 -11.43 -3.74
C ARG A 263 -14.80 -10.55 -4.03
N VAL A 264 -14.67 -9.42 -3.35
CA VAL A 264 -13.50 -8.53 -3.47
C VAL A 264 -12.22 -9.24 -3.03
N SER A 265 -12.28 -10.04 -1.96
CA SER A 265 -11.14 -10.88 -1.55
C SER A 265 -10.70 -11.82 -2.67
N VAL A 266 -11.64 -12.56 -3.28
CA VAL A 266 -11.34 -13.48 -4.39
C VAL A 266 -10.70 -12.76 -5.58
N LEU A 267 -11.20 -11.57 -5.93
CA LEU A 267 -10.63 -10.76 -7.01
C LEU A 267 -9.20 -10.29 -6.68
N ASN A 268 -8.97 -9.85 -5.44
CA ASN A 268 -7.65 -9.42 -4.99
C ASN A 268 -6.64 -10.58 -4.89
N ASP A 269 -7.10 -11.78 -4.53
CA ASP A 269 -6.28 -13.00 -4.53
C ASP A 269 -5.86 -13.39 -5.94
N ALA A 270 -6.79 -13.34 -6.90
CA ALA A 270 -6.48 -13.58 -8.31
C ALA A 270 -5.49 -12.55 -8.85
N ALA A 271 -5.72 -11.26 -8.60
CA ALA A 271 -4.82 -10.17 -8.99
C ALA A 271 -3.43 -10.28 -8.34
N ALA A 272 -3.35 -10.79 -7.10
CA ALA A 272 -2.09 -11.10 -6.45
C ALA A 272 -1.34 -12.22 -7.17
N GLY A 273 -2.05 -13.27 -7.59
CA GLY A 273 -1.50 -14.36 -8.38
C GLY A 273 -0.88 -13.87 -9.69
N GLU A 274 -1.66 -13.13 -10.49
CA GLU A 274 -1.20 -12.57 -11.77
C GLU A 274 -0.02 -11.59 -11.61
N PHE A 275 0.01 -10.83 -10.50
CA PHE A 275 1.15 -9.99 -10.16
C PHE A 275 2.42 -10.83 -9.94
N TRP A 276 2.33 -11.90 -9.17
CA TRP A 276 3.47 -12.75 -8.86
C TRP A 276 3.95 -13.57 -10.05
N GLU A 277 3.04 -14.04 -10.91
CA GLU A 277 3.41 -14.69 -12.18
C GLU A 277 4.23 -13.75 -13.07
N ARG A 278 3.79 -12.51 -13.23
CA ARG A 278 4.51 -11.50 -14.01
C ARG A 278 5.86 -11.16 -13.37
N PHE A 279 5.90 -10.97 -12.06
CA PHE A 279 7.15 -10.75 -11.34
C PHE A 279 8.15 -11.90 -11.54
N LEU A 280 7.70 -13.15 -11.43
CA LEU A 280 8.54 -14.32 -11.64
C LEU A 280 9.06 -14.42 -13.08
N ALA A 281 8.21 -14.11 -14.07
CA ALA A 281 8.62 -14.06 -15.47
C ALA A 281 9.72 -13.02 -15.71
N LEU A 282 9.66 -11.87 -15.03
CA LEU A 282 10.73 -10.87 -15.04
C LEU A 282 11.99 -11.38 -14.32
N ALA A 283 11.85 -11.89 -13.09
CA ALA A 283 12.96 -12.33 -12.25
C ALA A 283 13.74 -13.50 -12.86
N SER A 284 13.08 -14.44 -13.55
CA SER A 284 13.73 -15.55 -14.24
C SER A 284 14.63 -15.10 -15.39
N ARG A 285 14.36 -13.93 -15.99
CA ARG A 285 15.15 -13.41 -17.11
C ARG A 285 16.45 -12.76 -16.67
N GLY A 286 16.50 -12.20 -15.46
CA GLY A 286 17.73 -11.63 -14.88
C GLY A 286 18.77 -12.67 -14.47
N ARG A 287 18.40 -13.96 -14.34
CA ARG A 287 19.33 -15.06 -14.02
C ARG A 287 19.91 -15.78 -15.24
N ALA A 288 19.41 -15.49 -16.44
CA ALA A 288 19.78 -16.18 -17.67
C ALA A 288 20.76 -15.38 -18.56
N ALA A 289 21.29 -14.26 -18.05
CA ALA A 289 22.22 -13.37 -18.75
C ALA A 289 23.58 -13.33 -18.03
#